data_AF-A0A1L0B6N2-F1
#
_entry.id   AF-A0A1L0B6N2-F1
#
_cell.length_a   1.000
_cell.length_b   1.000
_cell.length_c   1.000
_cell.angle_alpha   90.00
_cell.angle_beta   90.00
_cell.angle_gamma   90.00
#
_symmetry.space_group_name_H-M   'P 1'
#
loop_
_entity.id
_entity.type
_entity.pdbx_description
1 polymer ?
#
loop_
_entity_poly.entity_id
_entity_poly.type
_entity_poly.pdbx_seq_one_letter_code
_entity_poly.pdbx_strand_id
1 'polypeptide(L)'
;MNNQTVKHFPLPENILSLNTKQLKELLENDEYLNHYVVNKSYHEHNEIIKYEKETKRLQEILDGIKSIAKSLSEIKTDHIRSNISTLEKNDTALKQQMNYLETELSHDNIKRFLDDYLNKIQKTQIDPLKQKVIEDPYDLDSHGEYIETLTKFNRLRFLFNSLST
;
A
#
# COMPACT_ATOMS: atom_id res chain seq x y z
N MET A 1 60.97 31.37 -14.10
CA MET A 1 60.85 31.78 -12.69
C MET A 1 59.37 31.94 -12.40
N ASN A 2 58.79 31.05 -11.61
CA ASN A 2 57.38 31.16 -11.21
C ASN A 2 57.23 32.39 -10.32
N ASN A 3 56.38 33.34 -10.71
CA ASN A 3 55.92 34.41 -9.84
C ASN A 3 55.04 33.78 -8.76
N GLN A 4 55.67 33.23 -7.71
CA GLN A 4 54.99 32.97 -6.45
C GLN A 4 54.61 34.33 -5.89
N THR A 5 53.35 34.72 -6.06
CA THR A 5 52.74 35.77 -5.25
C THR A 5 52.92 35.36 -3.79
N VAL A 6 53.88 35.97 -3.11
CA VAL A 6 54.06 35.83 -1.67
C VAL A 6 52.80 36.39 -1.05
N LYS A 7 51.85 35.51 -0.71
CA LYS A 7 50.67 35.92 0.05
C LYS A 7 51.17 36.40 1.40
N HIS A 8 50.88 37.66 1.72
CA HIS A 8 51.26 38.24 3.01
C HIS A 8 50.65 37.42 4.15
N PHE A 9 51.47 37.10 5.16
CA PHE A 9 50.98 36.46 6.38
C PHE A 9 50.02 37.43 7.08
N PRO A 10 48.85 36.97 7.55
CA PRO A 10 47.88 37.85 8.20
C PRO A 10 48.50 38.52 9.41
N LEU A 11 48.17 39.79 9.61
CA LEU A 11 48.66 40.59 10.74
C LEU A 11 47.81 40.30 11.99
N PRO A 12 48.38 40.36 13.21
CA PRO A 12 47.61 40.34 14.45
C PRO A 12 46.44 41.33 14.43
N GLU A 13 45.28 40.91 14.94
CA GLU A 13 43.98 41.59 14.79
C GLU A 13 43.96 43.04 15.31
N ASN A 14 44.84 43.37 16.26
CA ASN A 14 44.88 44.69 16.91
C ASN A 14 45.94 45.64 16.33
N ILE A 15 46.67 45.26 15.28
CA ILE A 15 47.78 46.08 14.75
C ILE A 15 47.35 47.47 14.31
N LEU A 16 46.14 47.60 13.77
CA LEU A 16 45.61 48.89 13.32
C LEU A 16 45.33 49.87 14.47
N SER A 17 45.32 49.40 15.72
CA SER A 17 45.08 50.22 16.92
C SER A 17 46.36 50.75 17.59
N LEU A 18 47.53 50.31 17.13
CA LEU A 18 48.82 50.65 17.74
C LEU A 18 49.37 51.97 17.19
N ASN A 19 49.95 52.80 18.06
CA ASN A 19 50.71 53.97 17.63
C ASN A 19 52.11 53.56 17.12
N THR A 20 52.83 54.48 16.46
CA THR A 20 54.14 54.22 15.84
C THR A 20 55.21 53.72 16.81
N LYS A 21 55.17 54.12 18.08
CA LYS A 21 56.11 53.63 19.10
C LYS A 21 55.82 52.19 19.48
N GLN A 22 54.55 51.88 19.73
CA GLN A 22 54.09 50.52 20.04
C GLN A 22 54.31 49.54 18.87
N LEU A 23 54.15 50.02 17.64
CA LEU A 23 54.40 49.23 16.43
C LEU A 23 55.89 48.87 16.31
N LYS A 24 56.78 49.80 16.66
CA LYS A 24 58.22 49.55 16.66
C LYS A 24 58.63 48.56 17.76
N GLU A 25 58.09 48.70 18.96
CA GLU A 25 58.29 47.74 20.07
C GLU A 25 57.78 46.34 19.71
N LEU A 26 56.66 46.24 18.97
CA LEU A 26 56.13 44.96 18.48
C LEU A 26 57.04 44.32 17.43
N LEU A 27 57.60 45.13 16.52
CA LEU A 27 58.53 44.68 15.49
C LEU A 27 59.87 44.21 16.04
N GLU A 28 60.29 44.76 17.19
CA GLU A 28 61.50 44.37 17.90
C GLU A 28 61.27 43.16 18.84
N ASN A 29 60.02 42.71 19.01
CA ASN A 29 59.66 41.56 19.84
C ASN A 29 59.54 40.27 19.00
N ASP A 30 60.70 39.68 18.69
CA ASP A 30 60.81 38.46 17.89
C ASP A 30 60.07 37.27 18.51
N GLU A 31 60.06 37.15 19.85
CA GLU A 31 59.38 36.05 20.54
C GLU A 31 57.87 36.10 20.31
N TYR A 32 57.27 37.27 20.47
CA TYR A 32 55.84 37.48 20.20
C TYR A 32 55.49 37.19 18.74
N LEU A 33 56.26 37.72 17.79
CA LEU A 33 56.00 37.54 16.36
C LEU A 33 56.12 36.08 15.94
N ASN A 34 57.14 35.37 16.43
CA ASN A 34 57.31 33.94 16.19
C ASN A 34 56.14 33.13 16.76
N HIS A 35 55.75 33.40 18.01
CA HIS A 35 54.58 32.75 18.61
C HIS A 35 53.29 33.01 17.83
N TYR A 36 53.09 34.24 17.35
CA TYR A 36 51.93 34.59 16.55
C TYR A 36 51.89 33.80 15.23
N VAL A 37 53.00 33.76 14.49
CA VAL A 37 53.10 33.01 13.22
C VAL A 37 52.84 31.52 13.45
N VAL A 38 53.44 30.94 14.48
CA VAL A 38 53.26 29.52 14.83
C VAL A 38 51.79 29.25 15.20
N ASN A 39 51.22 30.02 16.11
CA ASN A 39 49.84 29.81 16.57
C ASN A 39 48.82 29.97 15.44
N LYS A 40 48.99 31.01 14.61
CA LYS A 40 48.11 31.25 13.46
C LYS A 40 48.24 30.12 12.43
N SER A 41 49.45 29.65 12.15
CA SER A 41 49.67 28.51 11.25
C SER A 41 49.02 27.22 11.76
N TYR A 42 49.14 26.92 13.05
CA TYR A 42 48.47 25.77 13.66
C TYR A 42 46.95 25.90 13.62
N HIS A 43 46.41 27.10 13.87
CA HIS A 43 44.97 27.34 13.79
C HIS A 43 44.44 27.10 12.37
N GLU A 44 45.07 27.69 11.36
CA GLU A 44 44.69 27.49 9.95
C GLU A 44 44.79 26.01 9.55
N HIS A 45 45.84 25.31 9.99
CA HIS A 45 45.98 23.88 9.73
C HIS A 45 44.84 23.06 10.35
N ASN A 46 44.43 23.37 11.59
CA ASN A 46 43.32 22.70 12.24
C ASN A 46 41.98 22.97 11.53
N GLU A 47 41.76 24.19 11.04
CA GLU A 47 40.58 24.51 10.22
C GLU A 47 40.59 23.74 8.91
N ILE A 48 41.74 23.60 8.23
CA ILE A 48 41.87 22.76 7.04
C ILE A 48 41.47 21.32 7.34
N ILE A 49 41.99 20.71 8.42
CA ILE A 49 41.63 19.35 8.82
C ILE A 49 40.11 19.22 9.06
N LYS A 50 39.51 20.23 9.69
CA LYS A 50 38.07 20.27 9.96
C LYS A 50 37.27 20.30 8.67
N TYR A 51 37.65 21.14 7.70
CA TYR A 51 37.01 21.20 6.39
C TYR A 51 37.22 19.91 5.59
N GLU A 52 38.39 19.27 5.64
CA GLU A 52 38.63 17.98 4.99
C GLU A 52 37.72 16.88 5.55
N LYS A 53 37.55 16.82 6.88
CA LYS A 53 36.62 15.87 7.51
C LYS A 53 35.18 16.12 7.10
N GLU A 54 34.75 17.39 7.07
CA GLU A 54 33.39 17.73 6.66
C GLU A 54 33.15 17.40 5.18
N THR A 55 34.15 17.63 4.32
CA THR A 55 34.07 17.29 2.90
C THR A 55 33.91 15.78 2.70
N LYS A 56 34.65 14.95 3.46
CA LYS A 56 34.48 13.48 3.44
C LYS A 56 33.09 13.06 3.89
N ARG A 57 32.58 13.64 4.98
CA ARG A 57 31.22 13.36 5.48
C ARG A 57 30.15 13.72 4.44
N LEU A 58 30.25 14.89 3.80
CA LEU A 58 29.32 15.31 2.76
C LEU A 58 29.37 14.38 1.54
N GLN A 59 30.56 13.88 1.19
CA GLN A 59 30.72 12.90 0.11
C GLN A 59 30.02 11.57 0.43
N GLU A 60 30.15 11.05 1.66
CA GLU A 60 29.44 9.85 2.11
C GLU A 60 27.92 10.03 2.04
N ILE A 61 27.40 11.19 2.47
CA ILE A 61 25.97 11.52 2.36
C ILE A 61 25.52 11.53 0.90
N LEU A 62 26.31 12.16 0.01
CA LEU A 62 26.00 12.23 -1.41
C LEU A 62 25.93 10.84 -2.05
N ASP A 63 26.87 9.96 -1.71
CA ASP A 63 26.89 8.58 -2.23
C ASP A 63 25.73 7.75 -1.68
N GLY A 64 25.33 7.98 -0.42
CA GLY A 64 24.09 7.43 0.14
C GLY A 64 22.83 7.88 -0.62
N ILE A 65 22.71 9.17 -0.93
CA ILE A 65 21.59 9.70 -1.72
C ILE A 65 21.56 9.09 -3.12
N LYS A 66 22.71 8.96 -3.80
CA LYS A 66 22.79 8.33 -5.12
C LYS A 66 22.36 6.86 -5.08
N SER A 67 22.73 6.13 -4.04
CA SER A 67 22.30 4.75 -3.84
C SER A 67 20.78 4.66 -3.70
N ILE A 68 20.17 5.50 -2.85
CA ILE A 68 18.71 5.56 -2.69
C ILE A 68 18.02 5.90 -4.01
N ALA A 69 18.52 6.90 -4.75
CA ALA A 69 17.97 7.30 -6.04
C ALA A 69 18.02 6.16 -7.07
N LYS A 70 19.12 5.38 -7.09
CA LYS A 70 19.24 4.20 -7.94
C LYS A 70 18.22 3.12 -7.55
N SER A 71 18.11 2.80 -6.27
CA SER A 71 17.11 1.82 -5.79
C SER A 71 15.68 2.23 -6.13
N LEU A 72 15.35 3.52 -6.02
CA LEU A 72 14.05 4.05 -6.43
C LEU A 72 13.83 3.95 -7.95
N SER A 73 14.88 4.16 -8.77
CA SER A 73 14.78 4.03 -10.23
C SER A 73 14.58 2.58 -10.70
N GLU A 74 15.02 1.61 -9.90
CA GLU A 74 14.83 0.17 -10.16
C GLU A 74 13.41 -0.30 -9.79
N ILE A 75 12.66 0.48 -9.00
CA ILE A 75 11.25 0.22 -8.74
C ILE A 75 10.48 0.42 -10.04
N LYS A 76 9.99 -0.69 -10.59
CA LYS A 76 9.10 -0.68 -11.76
C LYS A 76 7.71 -0.19 -11.35
N THR A 77 7.56 1.12 -11.25
CA THR A 77 6.29 1.82 -10.95
C THR A 77 5.15 1.36 -11.86
N ASP A 78 5.45 1.09 -13.14
CA ASP A 78 4.48 0.54 -14.09
C ASP A 78 3.99 -0.87 -13.70
N HIS A 79 4.88 -1.70 -13.15
CA HIS A 79 4.49 -3.03 -12.67
C HIS A 79 3.61 -2.94 -11.43
N ILE A 80 3.93 -2.04 -10.49
CA ILE A 80 3.11 -1.77 -9.31
C ILE A 80 1.72 -1.26 -9.75
N ARG A 81 1.68 -0.29 -10.67
CA ARG A 81 0.43 0.25 -11.21
C ARG A 81 -0.41 -0.82 -11.93
N SER A 82 0.23 -1.70 -12.70
CA SER A 82 -0.44 -2.84 -13.35
C SER A 82 -1.03 -3.81 -12.32
N ASN A 83 -0.29 -4.12 -11.25
CA ASN A 83 -0.77 -4.99 -10.17
C ASN A 83 -1.95 -4.35 -9.42
N ILE A 84 -1.88 -3.05 -9.13
CA ILE A 84 -2.99 -2.30 -8.52
C ILE A 84 -4.23 -2.37 -9.41
N SER A 85 -4.10 -2.08 -10.71
CA SER A 85 -5.23 -2.13 -11.64
C SER A 85 -5.85 -3.54 -11.74
N THR A 86 -5.02 -4.58 -11.65
CA THR A 86 -5.51 -5.97 -11.63
C THR A 86 -6.27 -6.28 -10.34
N LEU A 87 -5.77 -5.82 -9.19
CA LEU A 87 -6.44 -5.98 -7.90
C LEU A 87 -7.78 -5.24 -7.85
N GLU A 88 -7.85 -4.02 -8.37
CA GLU A 88 -9.09 -3.24 -8.43
C GLU A 88 -10.18 -3.92 -9.28
N LYS A 89 -9.78 -4.52 -10.42
CA LYS A 89 -10.70 -5.31 -11.25
C LYS A 89 -11.22 -6.54 -10.51
N ASN A 90 -10.34 -7.25 -9.82
CA ASN A 90 -10.71 -8.44 -9.04
C ASN A 90 -11.62 -8.08 -7.87
N ASP A 91 -11.34 -6.99 -7.15
CA ASP A 91 -12.18 -6.49 -6.05
C ASP A 91 -13.59 -6.13 -6.55
N THR A 92 -13.68 -5.44 -7.69
CA THR A 92 -14.97 -5.11 -8.31
C THR A 92 -15.76 -6.36 -8.69
N ALA A 93 -15.10 -7.36 -9.29
CA ALA A 93 -15.75 -8.62 -9.65
C ALA A 93 -16.24 -9.40 -8.42
N LEU A 94 -15.44 -9.45 -7.35
CA LEU A 94 -15.83 -10.10 -6.10
C LEU A 94 -17.01 -9.39 -5.43
N LYS A 95 -17.05 -8.06 -5.42
CA LYS A 95 -18.19 -7.29 -4.91
C LYS A 95 -19.46 -7.56 -5.71
N GLN A 96 -19.37 -7.68 -7.04
CA GLN A 96 -20.51 -8.04 -7.88
C GLN A 96 -21.00 -9.46 -7.58
N GLN A 97 -20.09 -10.42 -7.42
CA GLN A 97 -20.44 -11.78 -7.03
C GLN A 97 -21.09 -11.83 -5.65
N MET A 98 -20.54 -11.11 -4.67
CA MET A 98 -21.12 -11.04 -3.32
C MET A 98 -22.53 -10.46 -3.37
N ASN A 99 -22.73 -9.36 -4.09
CA ASN A 99 -24.06 -8.76 -4.24
C ASN A 99 -25.04 -9.72 -4.92
N TYR A 100 -24.63 -10.47 -5.94
CA TYR A 100 -25.47 -11.51 -6.54
C TYR A 100 -25.85 -12.60 -5.52
N LEU A 101 -24.91 -13.08 -4.71
CA LEU A 101 -25.18 -14.08 -3.67
C LEU A 101 -26.14 -13.54 -2.60
N GLU A 102 -25.93 -12.31 -2.16
CA GLU A 102 -26.76 -11.64 -1.14
C GLU A 102 -28.17 -11.33 -1.64
N THR A 103 -28.33 -11.03 -2.93
CA THR A 103 -29.64 -10.71 -3.50
C THR A 103 -30.32 -11.96 -4.00
N GLU A 104 -29.80 -12.61 -5.04
CA GLU A 104 -30.46 -13.73 -5.74
C GLU A 104 -30.47 -15.02 -4.93
N LEU A 105 -29.39 -15.32 -4.21
CA LEU A 105 -29.29 -16.49 -3.35
C LEU A 105 -29.58 -16.18 -1.87
N SER A 106 -30.24 -15.06 -1.60
CA SER A 106 -30.82 -14.84 -0.27
C SER A 106 -31.79 -15.96 0.07
N HIS A 107 -31.84 -16.27 1.36
CA HIS A 107 -32.77 -17.25 1.90
C HIS A 107 -34.21 -17.01 1.44
N ASP A 108 -34.65 -15.74 1.45
CA ASP A 108 -36.00 -15.35 1.05
C ASP A 108 -36.25 -15.58 -0.45
N ASN A 109 -35.28 -15.29 -1.31
CA ASN A 109 -35.43 -15.51 -2.76
C ASN A 109 -35.38 -16.99 -3.12
N ILE A 110 -34.50 -17.78 -2.49
CA ILE A 110 -34.48 -19.24 -2.65
C ILE A 110 -35.81 -19.83 -2.19
N LYS A 111 -36.29 -19.45 -1.01
CA LYS A 111 -37.57 -19.92 -0.48
C LYS A 111 -38.73 -19.59 -1.41
N ARG A 112 -38.82 -18.34 -1.88
CA ARG A 112 -39.84 -17.92 -2.85
C ARG A 112 -39.80 -18.76 -4.13
N PHE A 113 -38.61 -19.00 -4.68
CA PHE A 113 -38.44 -19.82 -5.88
C PHE A 113 -38.92 -21.26 -5.65
N LEU A 114 -38.55 -21.86 -4.51
CA LEU A 114 -38.97 -23.22 -4.15
C LEU A 114 -40.48 -23.32 -3.93
N ASP A 115 -41.09 -22.33 -3.28
CA ASP A 115 -42.53 -22.25 -3.07
C ASP A 115 -43.29 -22.09 -4.39
N ASP A 116 -42.81 -21.24 -5.29
CA ASP A 116 -43.39 -21.06 -6.64
C ASP A 116 -43.33 -22.35 -7.45
N TYR A 117 -42.22 -23.09 -7.35
CA TYR A 117 -42.06 -24.38 -8.00
C TYR A 117 -43.03 -25.44 -7.45
N LEU A 118 -43.18 -25.52 -6.13
CA LEU A 118 -44.16 -26.41 -5.50
C LEU A 118 -45.59 -26.05 -5.91
N ASN A 119 -45.94 -24.77 -5.93
CA ASN A 119 -47.23 -24.28 -6.39
C ASN A 119 -47.50 -24.68 -7.85
N LYS A 120 -46.48 -24.62 -8.71
CA LYS A 120 -46.61 -25.05 -10.11
C LYS A 120 -46.87 -26.55 -10.21
N ILE A 121 -46.19 -27.39 -9.43
CA ILE A 121 -46.43 -28.84 -9.41
C ILE A 121 -47.85 -29.13 -8.90
N GLN A 122 -48.26 -28.49 -7.80
CA GLN A 122 -49.60 -28.66 -7.23
C GLN A 122 -50.68 -28.42 -8.30
N LYS A 123 -50.61 -27.29 -9.01
CA LYS A 123 -51.60 -26.92 -10.02
C LYS A 123 -51.57 -27.78 -11.28
N THR A 124 -50.39 -28.20 -11.72
CA THR A 124 -50.24 -28.89 -13.02
C THR A 124 -50.31 -30.40 -12.93
N GLN A 125 -50.00 -30.99 -11.78
CA GLN A 125 -49.92 -32.44 -11.61
C GLN A 125 -50.86 -32.97 -10.53
N ILE A 126 -50.92 -32.32 -9.36
CA ILE A 126 -51.70 -32.84 -8.22
C ILE A 126 -53.19 -32.53 -8.37
N ASP A 127 -53.55 -31.27 -8.65
CA ASP A 127 -54.95 -30.83 -8.72
C ASP A 127 -55.74 -31.54 -9.84
N PRO A 128 -55.20 -31.76 -11.05
CA PRO A 128 -55.90 -32.51 -12.09
C PRO A 128 -56.14 -33.99 -11.72
N LEU A 129 -55.16 -34.65 -11.11
CA LEU A 129 -55.30 -36.04 -10.65
C LEU A 129 -56.31 -36.15 -9.50
N LYS A 130 -56.27 -35.19 -8.57
CA LYS A 130 -57.26 -35.09 -7.49
C LYS A 130 -58.68 -34.95 -8.04
N GLN A 131 -58.85 -34.13 -9.08
CA GLN A 131 -60.14 -33.93 -9.72
C GLN A 131 -60.65 -35.21 -10.40
N LYS A 132 -59.79 -35.92 -11.14
CA LYS A 132 -60.12 -37.22 -11.75
C LYS A 132 -60.57 -38.25 -10.72
N VAL A 133 -59.86 -38.34 -9.60
CA VAL A 133 -60.19 -39.25 -8.49
C VAL A 133 -61.53 -38.91 -7.84
N ILE A 134 -61.90 -37.62 -7.77
CA ILE A 134 -63.22 -37.19 -7.26
C ILE A 134 -64.34 -37.53 -8.26
N GLU A 135 -64.06 -37.37 -9.55
CA GLU A 135 -65.02 -37.60 -10.63
C GLU A 135 -65.31 -39.09 -10.86
N ASP A 136 -64.31 -39.96 -10.69
CA ASP A 136 -64.48 -41.42 -10.73
C ASP A 136 -63.78 -42.11 -9.54
N PRO A 137 -64.51 -42.32 -8.42
CA PRO A 137 -63.97 -42.93 -7.20
C PRO A 137 -63.65 -44.42 -7.31
N TYR A 138 -64.01 -45.08 -8.41
CA TYR A 138 -63.82 -46.52 -8.61
C TYR A 138 -62.66 -46.84 -9.57
N ASP A 139 -62.06 -45.82 -10.20
CA ASP A 139 -60.87 -45.98 -11.05
C ASP A 139 -59.60 -46.15 -10.20
N LEU A 140 -59.29 -47.40 -9.87
CA LEU A 140 -58.13 -47.79 -9.07
C LEU A 140 -56.79 -47.32 -9.68
N ASP A 141 -56.68 -47.20 -11.00
CA ASP A 141 -55.45 -46.79 -11.67
C ASP A 141 -55.20 -45.29 -11.45
N SER A 142 -56.24 -44.46 -11.62
CA SER A 142 -56.18 -43.02 -11.30
C SER A 142 -55.89 -42.76 -9.82
N HIS A 143 -56.44 -43.57 -8.93
CA HIS A 143 -56.14 -43.52 -7.49
C HIS A 143 -54.68 -43.88 -7.20
N GLY A 144 -54.13 -44.90 -7.85
CA GLY A 144 -52.72 -45.29 -7.73
C GLY A 144 -51.78 -44.17 -8.17
N GLU A 145 -52.04 -43.58 -9.33
CA GLU A 145 -51.25 -42.47 -9.88
C GLU A 145 -51.30 -41.22 -8.98
N TYR A 146 -52.48 -40.90 -8.44
CA TYR A 146 -52.66 -39.79 -7.51
C TYR A 146 -51.85 -39.98 -6.22
N ILE A 147 -51.91 -41.16 -5.59
CA ILE A 147 -51.19 -41.45 -4.35
C ILE A 147 -49.68 -41.39 -4.57
N GLU A 148 -49.18 -41.96 -5.68
CA GLU A 148 -47.75 -41.93 -5.98
C GLU A 148 -47.25 -40.50 -6.20
N THR A 149 -47.98 -39.72 -6.99
CA THR A 149 -47.62 -38.33 -7.31
C THR A 149 -47.69 -37.44 -6.07
N LEU A 150 -48.71 -37.62 -5.23
CA LEU A 150 -48.85 -36.90 -3.96
C LEU A 150 -47.73 -37.26 -2.97
N THR A 151 -47.32 -38.52 -2.94
CA THR A 151 -46.19 -38.98 -2.10
C THR A 151 -44.89 -38.32 -2.53
N LYS A 152 -44.61 -38.27 -3.83
CA LYS A 152 -43.42 -37.58 -4.38
C LYS A 152 -43.45 -36.07 -4.08
N PHE A 153 -44.61 -35.43 -4.26
CA PHE A 153 -44.79 -34.01 -3.95
C PHE A 153 -44.55 -33.69 -2.47
N ASN A 154 -45.12 -34.50 -1.56
CA ASN A 154 -44.91 -34.29 -0.13
C ASN A 154 -43.45 -34.46 0.28
N ARG A 155 -42.72 -35.42 -0.31
CA ARG A 155 -41.27 -35.57 -0.09
C ARG A 155 -40.49 -34.32 -0.54
N LEU A 156 -40.80 -33.78 -1.72
CA LEU A 156 -40.20 -32.52 -2.20
C LEU A 156 -40.52 -31.36 -1.26
N ARG A 157 -41.77 -31.24 -0.80
CA ARG A 157 -42.19 -30.20 0.14
C ARG A 157 -41.42 -30.27 1.45
N PHE A 158 -41.23 -31.46 2.02
CA PHE A 158 -40.44 -31.64 3.24
C PHE A 158 -38.96 -31.27 3.02
N LEU A 159 -38.36 -31.70 1.90
CA LEU A 159 -36.99 -31.35 1.55
C LEU A 159 -36.81 -29.83 1.43
N PHE A 160 -37.71 -29.14 0.71
CA PHE A 160 -37.61 -27.69 0.51
C PHE A 160 -37.79 -26.92 1.81
N ASN A 161 -38.73 -27.34 2.65
CA ASN A 161 -38.91 -26.73 3.98
C ASN A 161 -37.66 -26.89 4.86
N SER A 162 -36.97 -28.03 4.78
CA SER A 162 -35.73 -28.27 5.54
C SER A 162 -34.52 -27.47 5.04
N LEU A 163 -34.56 -26.99 3.79
CA LEU A 163 -33.54 -26.08 3.23
C LEU A 163 -33.81 -24.61 3.61
N SER A 164 -35.01 -24.33 4.14
CA SER A 164 -35.46 -23.01 4.55
C SER A 164 -35.45 -22.79 6.08
N THR A 165 -34.67 -23.58 6.82
CA THR A 165 -34.36 -23.44 8.26
C THR A 165 -32.87 -23.37 8.46
#